data_AF-A0A7S2LI83-F1
#
_entry.id   AF-A0A7S2LI83-F1
#
_cell.length_a   1.000
_cell.length_b   1.000
_cell.length_c   1.000
_cell.angle_alpha   90.00
_cell.angle_beta   90.00
_cell.angle_gamma   90.00
#
_symmetry.space_group_name_H-M   'P 1'
#
loop_
_entity.id
_entity.type
_entity.pdbx_description
1 polymer ?
#
loop_
_entity_poly.entity_id
_entity_poly.type
_entity_poly.pdbx_seq_one_letter_code
_entity_poly.pdbx_strand_id
1 'polypeptide(L)'
;CGDGVLEFTSVFHNAAELPGGPEDLLDYLNVPWGGVKTTVLKDMLIAKPGGGSTIIDPIPRWHDNIGILEDTTTTGGYTIFTEDLVSDVAPTGAYSMPCDDSGNCLSLTIASGGCSESGGHTGSLGYYTMKCAVQQTISLSSGCRTAVQCSLSLINPRNNESMEIIAVLHWAYGGNTFYFNPVGTASEFNSKFSPGDDIVVEYYDFGKPPEDNLALTLVHGSTPLDRSWMKATTRLRWGWGGEIYRDYTAYTVNARPQLSAGRTYFYRQYFIVDEFLNMDIRGAELAPEAYQGIRDAGELPGRAVALYSHDASSFGAAVLPGGHCAGIKRCEGKTTPQTNTRPLFHIQCGGQSYVGSDLYHFAPAGTPRRPYLCDGQTNDVRATWKLLGYFVEGSCDYLSTATYESDYCDVHSNTPSITPSNIPTISIYPSIEPSVAPSVSPTLLTTFMPSVTPSVTPSSTPSEIPTGAISIYPSI
;
A
#
# COMPACT_ATOMS: atom_id res chain seq x y z
N CYS A 1 -2.60 17.46 5.89
CA CYS A 1 -1.66 16.80 4.97
C CYS A 1 -0.32 17.49 5.12
N GLY A 2 0.73 16.74 5.45
CA GLY A 2 1.75 17.23 6.38
C GLY A 2 1.33 16.84 7.81
N ASP A 3 2.32 16.67 8.69
CA ASP A 3 2.16 16.05 10.02
C ASP A 3 1.70 14.57 9.97
N GLY A 4 2.26 13.76 9.08
CA GLY A 4 2.02 12.31 9.02
C GLY A 4 0.63 11.83 8.53
N VAL A 5 -0.37 12.72 8.41
CA VAL A 5 -1.73 12.36 7.98
C VAL A 5 -1.92 12.43 6.46
N LEU A 6 -2.48 11.37 5.91
CA LEU A 6 -2.92 11.19 4.53
C LEU A 6 -4.45 10.94 4.47
N GLU A 7 -5.21 11.78 3.78
CA GLU A 7 -6.59 11.46 3.40
C GLU A 7 -6.60 10.42 2.29
N PHE A 8 -7.34 9.33 2.48
CA PHE A 8 -7.61 8.31 1.47
C PHE A 8 -9.12 8.29 1.19
N THR A 9 -9.54 8.96 0.11
CA THR A 9 -10.94 8.95 -0.33
C THR A 9 -11.12 8.00 -1.53
N SER A 10 -11.79 6.88 -1.28
CA SER A 10 -12.20 5.89 -2.28
C SER A 10 -13.53 6.28 -2.93
N VAL A 11 -13.66 6.04 -4.24
CA VAL A 11 -14.89 6.29 -5.02
C VAL A 11 -15.15 5.11 -5.96
N PHE A 12 -16.37 4.58 -5.94
CA PHE A 12 -16.81 3.45 -6.77
C PHE A 12 -18.11 3.81 -7.48
N HIS A 13 -18.09 3.81 -8.81
CA HIS A 13 -19.28 4.04 -9.65
C HIS A 13 -19.75 2.73 -10.27
N ASN A 14 -21.04 2.41 -10.18
CA ASN A 14 -21.59 1.23 -10.84
C ASN A 14 -21.95 1.57 -12.30
N ALA A 15 -21.08 1.14 -13.23
CA ALA A 15 -21.18 1.40 -14.67
C ALA A 15 -22.08 0.41 -15.45
N ALA A 16 -22.78 -0.51 -14.77
CA ALA A 16 -23.68 -1.47 -15.38
C ALA A 16 -24.87 -0.81 -16.11
N GLU A 17 -25.60 -1.61 -16.88
CA GLU A 17 -26.72 -1.13 -17.71
C GLU A 17 -27.99 -0.86 -16.89
N LEU A 18 -28.91 -0.09 -17.48
CA LEU A 18 -30.17 0.30 -16.84
C LEU A 18 -31.37 -0.09 -17.72
N PRO A 19 -32.41 -0.75 -17.16
CA PRO A 19 -32.47 -1.33 -15.81
C PRO A 19 -31.74 -2.69 -15.76
N GLY A 20 -30.57 -2.72 -15.15
CA GLY A 20 -29.76 -3.93 -14.98
C GLY A 20 -30.51 -5.04 -14.24
N GLY A 21 -30.06 -6.27 -14.46
CA GLY A 21 -30.62 -7.45 -13.81
C GLY A 21 -30.33 -7.48 -12.30
N PRO A 22 -30.89 -8.45 -11.56
CA PRO A 22 -30.59 -8.63 -10.14
C PRO A 22 -29.11 -8.98 -9.85
N GLU A 23 -28.30 -9.24 -10.89
CA GLU A 23 -26.86 -9.48 -10.80
C GLU A 23 -26.01 -8.19 -10.87
N ASP A 24 -26.57 -7.07 -11.33
CA ASP A 24 -25.86 -5.79 -11.53
C ASP A 24 -25.74 -4.93 -10.25
N LEU A 25 -25.90 -5.54 -9.06
CA LEU A 25 -25.80 -4.86 -7.76
C LEU A 25 -24.40 -5.03 -7.13
N LEU A 26 -23.66 -3.94 -6.95
CA LEU A 26 -22.41 -3.98 -6.21
C LEU A 26 -22.70 -3.86 -4.69
N ASP A 27 -22.44 -4.93 -3.93
CA ASP A 27 -22.74 -5.00 -2.50
C ASP A 27 -21.61 -5.44 -1.56
N TYR A 28 -20.40 -5.64 -2.07
CA TYR A 28 -19.21 -5.98 -1.30
C TYR A 28 -17.99 -5.26 -1.88
N LEU A 29 -17.39 -4.35 -1.12
CA LEU A 29 -16.21 -3.58 -1.51
C LEU A 29 -15.12 -3.72 -0.45
N ASN A 30 -13.88 -3.96 -0.90
CA ASN A 30 -12.68 -3.99 -0.06
C ASN A 30 -11.99 -2.63 -0.14
N VAL A 31 -12.17 -1.79 0.88
CA VAL A 31 -11.89 -0.34 0.81
C VAL A 31 -11.24 0.19 2.10
N PRO A 32 -9.90 0.24 2.20
CA PRO A 32 -8.91 -0.28 1.25
C PRO A 32 -8.85 -1.82 1.27
N TRP A 33 -8.10 -2.39 0.34
CA TRP A 33 -7.43 -3.70 0.51
C TRP A 33 -5.93 -3.43 0.66
N GLY A 34 -5.29 -3.98 1.70
CA GLY A 34 -3.89 -3.72 1.97
C GLY A 34 -3.24 -4.78 2.86
N GLY A 35 -2.01 -4.49 3.26
CA GLY A 35 -1.29 -5.28 4.26
C GLY A 35 -0.04 -4.56 4.74
N VAL A 36 0.40 -4.90 5.95
CA VAL A 36 1.67 -4.46 6.54
C VAL A 36 2.63 -5.64 6.62
N LYS A 37 3.94 -5.39 6.51
CA LYS A 37 4.95 -6.45 6.73
C LYS A 37 4.97 -6.85 8.20
N THR A 38 4.79 -8.15 8.48
CA THR A 38 4.91 -8.70 9.85
C THR A 38 6.34 -8.69 10.41
N THR A 39 7.37 -8.49 9.60
CA THR A 39 8.75 -8.24 10.08
C THR A 39 9.03 -6.78 10.44
N VAL A 40 8.11 -5.85 10.15
CA VAL A 40 8.32 -4.39 10.33
C VAL A 40 7.24 -3.76 11.21
N LEU A 41 5.99 -4.20 11.07
CA LEU A 41 4.88 -3.87 11.96
C LEU A 41 4.33 -5.22 12.44
N LYS A 42 4.94 -5.76 13.51
CA LYS A 42 4.62 -7.07 14.08
C LYS A 42 3.21 -7.07 14.67
N ASP A 43 2.86 -5.99 15.37
CA ASP A 43 1.65 -5.88 16.18
C ASP A 43 0.49 -5.18 15.47
N MET A 44 -0.72 -5.55 15.89
CA MET A 44 -1.97 -4.93 15.47
C MET A 44 -2.85 -4.65 16.69
N LEU A 45 -3.43 -3.45 16.75
CA LEU A 45 -4.37 -3.04 17.80
C LEU A 45 -5.67 -2.49 17.20
N ILE A 46 -6.81 -2.82 17.82
CA ILE A 46 -8.12 -2.29 17.43
C ILE A 46 -8.66 -1.35 18.52
N ALA A 47 -9.05 -0.14 18.12
CA ALA A 47 -9.64 0.86 19.01
C ALA A 47 -10.93 0.36 19.67
N LYS A 48 -11.12 0.67 20.96
CA LYS A 48 -12.36 0.42 21.69
C LYS A 48 -13.31 1.64 21.62
N PRO A 49 -14.64 1.44 21.57
CA PRO A 49 -15.60 2.51 21.83
C PRO A 49 -15.37 3.09 23.22
N GLY A 50 -15.18 4.41 23.32
CA GLY A 50 -14.86 5.09 24.58
C GLY A 50 -13.37 5.34 24.84
N GLY A 51 -12.48 4.87 23.96
CA GLY A 51 -11.04 5.17 23.99
C GLY A 51 -10.15 4.01 24.41
N GLY A 52 -8.86 4.14 24.08
CA GLY A 52 -7.88 3.06 24.19
C GLY A 52 -8.07 1.98 23.11
N SER A 53 -7.06 1.13 22.92
CA SER A 53 -7.07 0.05 21.94
C SER A 53 -6.92 -1.34 22.56
N THR A 54 -6.88 -2.38 21.73
CA THR A 54 -6.79 -3.80 22.12
C THR A 54 -5.78 -4.50 21.23
N ILE A 55 -4.68 -4.98 21.79
CA ILE A 55 -3.67 -5.78 21.07
C ILE A 55 -4.32 -7.08 20.60
N ILE A 56 -4.04 -7.47 19.35
CA ILE A 56 -4.52 -8.71 18.73
C ILE A 56 -3.36 -9.73 18.67
N ASP A 57 -3.03 -10.30 19.83
CA ASP A 57 -2.01 -11.34 19.99
C ASP A 57 -2.67 -12.69 20.32
N PRO A 58 -2.43 -13.77 19.56
CA PRO A 58 -1.75 -13.80 18.26
C PRO A 58 -2.64 -13.31 17.11
N ILE A 59 -2.05 -12.65 16.11
CA ILE A 59 -2.74 -12.33 14.86
C ILE A 59 -3.14 -13.66 14.16
N PRO A 60 -4.45 -13.93 13.96
CA PRO A 60 -4.91 -15.21 13.40
C PRO A 60 -4.58 -15.32 11.92
N ARG A 61 -4.47 -16.55 11.40
CA ARG A 61 -4.23 -16.79 9.97
C ARG A 61 -5.43 -16.34 9.13
N TRP A 62 -5.16 -15.63 8.04
CA TRP A 62 -6.17 -15.14 7.10
C TRP A 62 -7.05 -16.25 6.48
N HIS A 63 -6.47 -17.45 6.30
CA HIS A 63 -7.06 -18.57 5.57
C HIS A 63 -7.87 -19.55 6.42
N ASP A 64 -7.72 -19.54 7.75
CA ASP A 64 -8.36 -20.51 8.64
C ASP A 64 -9.88 -20.24 8.84
N ASN A 65 -10.44 -19.32 8.05
CA ASN A 65 -11.73 -18.64 8.25
C ASN A 65 -11.87 -17.88 9.59
N ILE A 66 -10.80 -17.81 10.38
CA ILE A 66 -10.66 -16.98 11.60
C ILE A 66 -9.96 -15.64 11.25
N GLY A 67 -10.02 -15.21 9.98
CA GLY A 67 -9.75 -13.81 9.64
C GLY A 67 -10.90 -12.96 10.18
N ILE A 68 -10.75 -12.45 11.40
CA ILE A 68 -11.86 -11.95 12.24
C ILE A 68 -12.65 -10.87 11.51
N LEU A 69 -13.97 -11.01 11.53
CA LEU A 69 -14.93 -10.11 10.88
C LEU A 69 -15.59 -9.18 11.91
N GLU A 70 -14.78 -8.31 12.51
CA GLU A 70 -15.27 -7.35 13.51
C GLU A 70 -16.22 -6.33 12.87
N ASP A 71 -17.32 -6.02 13.55
CA ASP A 71 -18.26 -5.00 13.09
C ASP A 71 -17.68 -3.61 13.41
N THR A 72 -17.64 -2.69 12.46
CA THR A 72 -17.10 -1.34 12.76
C THR A 72 -17.93 -0.59 13.82
N THR A 73 -19.14 -1.05 14.14
CA THR A 73 -19.96 -0.55 15.25
C THR A 73 -19.47 -0.95 16.65
N THR A 74 -18.63 -1.98 16.78
CA THR A 74 -18.00 -2.40 18.06
C THR A 74 -16.58 -1.86 18.24
N THR A 75 -16.10 -1.01 17.33
CA THR A 75 -14.76 -0.40 17.35
C THR A 75 -14.78 1.11 17.64
N GLY A 76 -13.65 1.65 18.09
CA GLY A 76 -13.41 3.10 18.20
C GLY A 76 -13.16 3.82 16.86
N GLY A 77 -13.25 3.13 15.73
CA GLY A 77 -13.15 3.73 14.39
C GLY A 77 -11.73 3.81 13.80
N TYR A 78 -10.73 3.21 14.45
CA TYR A 78 -9.37 3.09 13.90
C TYR A 78 -8.70 1.77 14.29
N THR A 79 -7.70 1.39 13.50
CA THR A 79 -6.85 0.20 13.66
C THR A 79 -5.39 0.63 13.55
N ILE A 80 -4.58 0.28 14.54
CA ILE A 80 -3.15 0.61 14.62
C ILE A 80 -2.35 -0.63 14.21
N PHE A 81 -1.30 -0.44 13.41
CA PHE A 81 -0.21 -1.40 13.21
C PHE A 81 1.08 -0.76 13.72
N THR A 82 1.87 -1.47 14.53
CA THR A 82 3.06 -0.89 15.20
C THR A 82 4.23 -1.88 15.20
N GLU A 83 5.45 -1.39 15.42
CA GLU A 83 6.69 -2.11 15.10
C GLU A 83 6.87 -3.41 15.87
N ASP A 84 6.98 -3.29 17.20
CA ASP A 84 7.36 -4.37 18.12
C ASP A 84 7.06 -3.89 19.54
N LEU A 85 5.82 -4.06 20.02
CA LEU A 85 5.48 -3.69 21.41
C LEU A 85 6.01 -4.75 22.39
N VAL A 86 6.37 -4.31 23.59
CA VAL A 86 6.54 -5.24 24.72
C VAL A 86 5.22 -5.97 24.97
N SER A 87 5.17 -7.28 24.71
CA SER A 87 3.99 -8.11 24.97
C SER A 87 3.95 -8.59 26.43
N ASP A 88 2.93 -8.17 27.17
CA ASP A 88 2.61 -8.65 28.52
C ASP A 88 2.23 -10.16 28.57
N VAL A 89 2.14 -10.83 27.41
CA VAL A 89 1.55 -12.18 27.26
C VAL A 89 2.52 -13.19 26.63
N ALA A 90 3.63 -12.73 26.04
CA ALA A 90 4.64 -13.60 25.46
C ALA A 90 5.29 -14.51 26.53
N PRO A 91 5.67 -15.76 26.20
CA PRO A 91 6.52 -16.55 27.08
C PRO A 91 7.89 -15.89 27.22
N THR A 92 8.39 -15.72 28.45
CA THR A 92 9.67 -15.04 28.72
C THR A 92 10.75 -16.00 29.22
N GLY A 93 12.02 -15.68 28.94
CA GLY A 93 13.18 -16.46 29.37
C GLY A 93 13.39 -17.77 28.60
N ALA A 94 13.90 -18.80 29.30
CA ALA A 94 14.43 -20.02 28.70
C ALA A 94 13.40 -20.81 27.86
N TYR A 95 13.78 -21.16 26.63
CA TYR A 95 12.97 -22.00 25.76
C TYR A 95 13.09 -23.48 26.17
N SER A 96 11.95 -24.15 26.34
CA SER A 96 11.89 -25.59 26.63
C SER A 96 12.33 -26.41 25.42
N MET A 97 13.64 -26.67 25.33
CA MET A 97 14.24 -27.45 24.23
C MET A 97 13.57 -28.83 24.10
N PRO A 98 13.20 -29.25 22.87
CA PRO A 98 12.48 -30.50 22.64
C PRO A 98 13.35 -31.72 22.95
N CYS A 99 12.73 -32.81 23.41
CA CYS A 99 13.39 -34.07 23.76
C CYS A 99 12.78 -35.26 23.00
N ASP A 100 13.53 -36.34 22.87
CA ASP A 100 13.02 -37.61 22.32
C ASP A 100 12.21 -38.42 23.35
N ASP A 101 11.55 -39.49 22.90
CA ASP A 101 10.75 -40.39 23.75
C ASP A 101 11.57 -41.11 24.84
N SER A 102 12.91 -41.05 24.78
CA SER A 102 13.84 -41.60 25.78
C SER A 102 14.31 -40.54 26.79
N GLY A 103 13.88 -39.28 26.64
CA GLY A 103 14.26 -38.16 27.51
C GLY A 103 15.58 -37.50 27.14
N ASN A 104 16.20 -37.81 25.99
CA ASN A 104 17.36 -37.07 25.52
C ASN A 104 16.88 -35.74 24.92
N CYS A 105 17.28 -34.62 25.52
CA CYS A 105 16.90 -33.29 25.05
C CYS A 105 17.87 -32.72 24.02
N LEU A 106 17.36 -31.91 23.10
CA LEU A 106 18.12 -31.26 22.04
C LEU A 106 19.22 -30.37 22.62
N SER A 107 20.45 -30.60 22.15
CA SER A 107 21.62 -29.76 22.41
C SER A 107 22.10 -29.13 21.11
N LEU A 108 22.48 -27.85 21.16
CA LEU A 108 22.98 -27.11 20.01
C LEU A 108 24.35 -26.53 20.33
N THR A 109 25.40 -27.19 19.83
CA THR A 109 26.80 -26.70 19.93
C THR A 109 27.36 -26.62 18.52
N ILE A 110 27.91 -25.47 18.13
CA ILE A 110 28.41 -25.25 16.76
C ILE A 110 29.59 -26.19 16.47
N ALA A 111 29.52 -26.90 15.34
CA ALA A 111 30.58 -27.79 14.87
C ALA A 111 31.56 -27.08 13.91
N SER A 112 32.60 -27.81 13.50
CA SER A 112 33.61 -27.32 12.53
C SER A 112 32.96 -26.85 11.23
N GLY A 113 33.23 -25.61 10.84
CA GLY A 113 32.70 -24.97 9.62
C GLY A 113 31.66 -23.88 9.88
N GLY A 114 31.11 -23.79 11.10
CA GLY A 114 30.18 -22.73 11.48
C GLY A 114 28.86 -22.77 10.70
N CYS A 115 28.31 -21.59 10.41
CA CYS A 115 27.05 -21.42 9.72
C CYS A 115 27.22 -20.83 8.31
N SER A 116 26.30 -21.15 7.42
CA SER A 116 26.31 -20.70 6.03
C SER A 116 24.89 -20.62 5.48
N GLU A 117 24.71 -19.90 4.36
CA GLU A 117 23.43 -19.91 3.67
C GLU A 117 23.11 -21.31 3.14
N SER A 118 21.88 -21.75 3.34
CA SER A 118 21.30 -22.90 2.67
C SER A 118 20.63 -22.45 1.36
N GLY A 119 21.41 -22.03 0.37
CA GLY A 119 20.89 -21.42 -0.87
C GLY A 119 19.85 -22.26 -1.64
N GLY A 120 19.84 -23.58 -1.46
CA GLY A 120 18.76 -24.45 -1.97
C GLY A 120 17.42 -24.23 -1.25
N HIS A 121 17.43 -24.01 0.07
CA HIS A 121 16.26 -23.55 0.80
C HIS A 121 15.97 -22.07 0.53
N THR A 122 16.95 -21.17 0.49
CA THR A 122 16.69 -19.76 0.15
C THR A 122 16.01 -19.62 -1.21
N GLY A 123 16.50 -20.31 -2.24
CA GLY A 123 15.89 -20.30 -3.58
C GLY A 123 14.54 -21.01 -3.66
N SER A 124 14.31 -22.04 -2.84
CA SER A 124 13.04 -22.79 -2.81
C SER A 124 11.96 -22.13 -1.94
N LEU A 125 12.35 -21.36 -0.92
CA LEU A 125 11.46 -20.70 0.05
C LEU A 125 11.32 -19.19 -0.20
N GLY A 126 12.26 -18.57 -0.93
CA GLY A 126 12.33 -17.11 -1.11
C GLY A 126 12.88 -16.33 0.10
N TYR A 127 13.24 -17.03 1.19
CA TYR A 127 13.64 -16.45 2.47
C TYR A 127 15.04 -16.90 2.84
N TYR A 128 15.90 -15.96 3.29
CA TYR A 128 17.26 -16.27 3.71
C TYR A 128 17.24 -17.34 4.79
N THR A 129 17.73 -18.53 4.45
CA THR A 129 17.66 -19.72 5.30
C THR A 129 19.08 -20.13 5.66
N MET A 130 19.44 -20.03 6.93
CA MET A 130 20.74 -20.43 7.43
C MET A 130 20.77 -21.94 7.75
N LYS A 131 21.92 -22.56 7.50
CA LYS A 131 22.27 -23.87 8.02
C LYS A 131 23.52 -23.76 8.89
N CYS A 132 23.50 -24.40 10.05
CA CYS A 132 24.65 -24.54 10.94
C CYS A 132 24.99 -26.01 11.09
N ALA A 133 26.27 -26.36 10.95
CA ALA A 133 26.74 -27.65 11.43
C ALA A 133 26.75 -27.62 12.96
N VAL A 134 26.13 -28.60 13.60
CA VAL A 134 26.12 -28.77 15.06
C VAL A 134 26.69 -30.12 15.46
N GLN A 135 27.15 -30.25 16.70
CA GLN A 135 27.61 -31.52 17.24
C GLN A 135 26.47 -32.55 17.26
N GLN A 136 26.81 -33.84 17.23
CA GLN A 136 25.81 -34.89 17.10
C GLN A 136 24.87 -34.92 18.32
N THR A 137 23.58 -34.70 18.03
CA THR A 137 22.48 -34.64 19.00
C THR A 137 21.31 -35.49 18.49
N ILE A 138 20.12 -35.39 19.11
CA ILE A 138 18.91 -36.08 18.65
C ILE A 138 18.51 -35.64 17.23
N SER A 139 18.00 -36.57 16.41
CA SER A 139 17.58 -36.24 15.05
C SER A 139 16.16 -35.68 15.02
N LEU A 140 16.03 -34.35 15.02
CA LEU A 140 14.75 -33.64 15.00
C LEU A 140 14.56 -32.84 13.70
N SER A 141 13.85 -33.42 12.74
CA SER A 141 13.51 -32.78 11.45
C SER A 141 12.25 -31.92 11.50
N SER A 142 11.58 -31.81 12.64
CA SER A 142 10.57 -30.78 12.90
C SER A 142 11.21 -29.49 13.43
N GLY A 143 10.40 -28.44 13.51
CA GLY A 143 10.75 -27.11 13.98
C GLY A 143 9.50 -26.24 14.01
N CYS A 144 9.59 -25.06 14.62
CA CYS A 144 8.46 -24.13 14.69
C CYS A 144 8.36 -23.29 13.39
N ARG A 145 7.14 -22.91 12.95
CA ARG A 145 6.94 -22.22 11.65
C ARG A 145 5.92 -21.07 11.64
N THR A 146 5.69 -20.43 12.78
CA THR A 146 4.89 -19.18 12.89
C THR A 146 5.51 -18.29 13.97
N ALA A 147 5.52 -16.97 13.81
CA ALA A 147 6.14 -16.04 14.77
C ALA A 147 5.73 -16.30 16.24
N VAL A 148 4.44 -16.51 16.48
CA VAL A 148 3.80 -16.94 17.75
C VAL A 148 4.47 -18.15 18.45
N GLN A 149 5.18 -18.99 17.70
CA GLN A 149 5.87 -20.19 18.18
C GLN A 149 7.41 -20.08 18.07
N CYS A 150 7.92 -18.97 17.54
CA CYS A 150 9.25 -18.88 16.94
C CYS A 150 10.03 -17.58 17.16
N SER A 151 9.44 -16.52 17.70
CA SER A 151 10.20 -15.34 18.14
C SER A 151 11.15 -15.78 19.26
N LEU A 152 12.36 -16.18 18.87
CA LEU A 152 13.36 -16.81 19.73
C LEU A 152 14.68 -16.08 19.56
N SER A 153 15.41 -15.95 20.66
CA SER A 153 16.76 -15.44 20.71
C SER A 153 17.72 -16.62 20.81
N LEU A 154 18.60 -16.78 19.82
CA LEU A 154 19.77 -17.66 19.94
C LEU A 154 20.84 -16.86 20.68
N ILE A 155 21.28 -17.35 21.84
CA ILE A 155 22.23 -16.67 22.74
C ILE A 155 23.50 -17.50 22.86
N ASN A 156 24.65 -16.85 22.72
CA ASN A 156 25.95 -17.46 22.98
C ASN A 156 26.39 -17.20 24.44
N PRO A 157 26.48 -18.24 25.30
CA PRO A 157 26.87 -18.06 26.70
C PRO A 157 28.35 -17.66 26.90
N ARG A 158 29.20 -17.71 25.86
CA ARG A 158 30.62 -17.32 25.94
C ARG A 158 30.83 -15.80 25.98
N ASN A 159 30.01 -15.04 25.25
CA ASN A 159 30.14 -13.58 25.07
C ASN A 159 28.83 -12.81 25.33
N ASN A 160 27.72 -13.50 25.60
CA ASN A 160 26.38 -12.92 25.76
C ASN A 160 25.90 -12.16 24.51
N GLU A 161 26.41 -12.51 23.33
CA GLU A 161 25.90 -12.02 22.04
C GLU A 161 24.77 -12.92 21.54
N SER A 162 23.79 -12.32 20.85
CA SER A 162 22.58 -13.02 20.41
C SER A 162 22.17 -12.73 18.96
N MET A 163 21.26 -13.52 18.42
CA MET A 163 20.56 -13.29 17.16
C MET A 163 19.09 -13.74 17.26
N GLU A 164 18.17 -12.83 16.94
CA GLU A 164 16.75 -13.12 16.76
C GLU A 164 16.56 -14.06 15.55
N ILE A 165 15.66 -15.03 15.69
CA ILE A 165 15.23 -15.92 14.61
C ILE A 165 13.71 -15.88 14.46
N ILE A 166 13.24 -15.99 13.22
CA ILE A 166 11.82 -15.86 12.85
C ILE A 166 11.13 -17.23 12.79
N ALA A 167 11.89 -18.28 12.46
CA ALA A 167 11.40 -19.65 12.31
C ALA A 167 12.53 -20.69 12.39
N VAL A 168 12.20 -21.91 12.80
CA VAL A 168 13.09 -23.08 12.72
C VAL A 168 12.53 -24.06 11.69
N LEU A 169 13.25 -24.23 10.58
CA LEU A 169 12.87 -25.18 9.54
C LEU A 169 13.06 -26.62 10.04
N HIS A 170 14.22 -26.91 10.63
CA HIS A 170 14.59 -28.20 11.23
C HIS A 170 15.54 -27.94 12.40
N TRP A 171 15.20 -28.40 13.61
CA TRP A 171 16.03 -28.23 14.80
C TRP A 171 17.39 -28.94 14.69
N ALA A 172 17.38 -30.21 14.26
CA ALA A 172 18.58 -31.01 14.05
C ALA A 172 18.31 -32.08 12.98
N TYR A 173 18.32 -31.67 11.71
CA TYR A 173 18.18 -32.59 10.59
C TYR A 173 19.37 -33.58 10.59
N GLY A 174 19.07 -34.89 10.57
CA GLY A 174 20.08 -35.95 10.72
C GLY A 174 20.80 -35.96 12.09
N GLY A 175 20.33 -35.16 13.05
CA GLY A 175 20.97 -34.96 14.35
C GLY A 175 22.27 -34.14 14.32
N ASN A 176 22.60 -33.47 13.21
CA ASN A 176 23.86 -32.71 13.07
C ASN A 176 23.76 -31.40 12.27
N THR A 177 22.60 -31.05 11.72
CA THR A 177 22.43 -29.80 10.97
C THR A 177 21.18 -29.04 11.42
N PHE A 178 21.38 -27.85 11.98
CA PHE A 178 20.33 -26.93 12.40
C PHE A 178 19.97 -25.99 11.24
N TYR A 179 18.68 -25.83 10.92
CA TYR A 179 18.17 -24.99 9.83
C TYR A 179 17.12 -24.00 10.34
N PHE A 180 17.35 -22.70 10.14
CA PHE A 180 16.49 -21.62 10.65
C PHE A 180 16.57 -20.35 9.81
N ASN A 181 15.64 -19.42 10.06
CA ASN A 181 15.55 -18.13 9.38
C ASN A 181 15.95 -17.01 10.36
N PRO A 182 17.20 -16.50 10.31
CA PRO A 182 17.67 -15.44 11.20
C PRO A 182 17.19 -14.04 10.78
N VAL A 183 17.15 -13.13 11.75
CA VAL A 183 17.15 -11.67 11.49
C VAL A 183 18.61 -11.22 11.32
N GLY A 184 19.17 -11.51 10.14
CA GLY A 184 20.56 -11.21 9.79
C GLY A 184 21.18 -12.21 8.82
N THR A 185 22.49 -12.13 8.64
CA THR A 185 23.28 -12.97 7.72
C THR A 185 24.12 -14.02 8.45
N ALA A 186 24.62 -15.00 7.70
CA ALA A 186 25.60 -15.97 8.23
C ALA A 186 26.94 -15.32 8.61
N SER A 187 27.28 -14.16 8.01
CA SER A 187 28.47 -13.41 8.40
C SER A 187 28.33 -12.84 9.82
N GLU A 188 27.18 -12.25 10.13
CA GLU A 188 26.90 -11.65 11.44
C GLU A 188 26.70 -12.71 12.53
N PHE A 189 26.13 -13.87 12.17
CA PHE A 189 26.08 -15.01 13.09
C PHE A 189 27.48 -15.55 13.40
N ASN A 190 28.32 -15.79 12.37
CA ASN A 190 29.67 -16.32 12.56
C ASN A 190 30.63 -15.33 13.26
N SER A 191 30.34 -14.02 13.29
CA SER A 191 31.08 -13.09 14.18
C SER A 191 30.70 -13.21 15.66
N LYS A 192 29.49 -13.70 15.96
CA LYS A 192 28.97 -13.87 17.33
C LYS A 192 29.20 -15.27 17.88
N PHE A 193 29.09 -16.30 17.03
CA PHE A 193 29.17 -17.72 17.36
C PHE A 193 30.33 -18.40 16.61
N SER A 194 31.18 -19.10 17.35
CA SER A 194 32.36 -19.83 16.84
C SER A 194 32.21 -21.35 17.01
N PRO A 195 32.94 -22.18 16.24
CA PRO A 195 32.99 -23.62 16.45
C PRO A 195 33.42 -23.99 17.87
N GLY A 196 32.60 -24.79 18.56
CA GLY A 196 32.74 -25.12 19.98
C GLY A 196 31.84 -24.31 20.91
N ASP A 197 31.22 -23.22 20.44
CA ASP A 197 30.24 -22.47 21.24
C ASP A 197 28.89 -23.21 21.32
N ASP A 198 28.31 -23.27 22.52
CA ASP A 198 26.92 -23.66 22.73
C ASP A 198 25.95 -22.55 22.30
N ILE A 199 24.71 -22.93 22.00
CA ILE A 199 23.58 -22.03 21.77
C ILE A 199 22.54 -22.29 22.85
N VAL A 200 22.34 -21.30 23.71
CA VAL A 200 21.16 -21.23 24.57
C VAL A 200 20.02 -20.66 23.73
N VAL A 201 18.82 -21.20 23.88
CA VAL A 201 17.62 -20.67 23.24
C VAL A 201 16.72 -20.06 24.31
N GLU A 202 16.39 -18.80 24.15
CA GLU A 202 15.38 -18.10 24.94
C GLU A 202 14.29 -17.60 24.00
N TYR A 203 13.11 -17.27 24.55
CA TYR A 203 12.15 -16.47 23.80
C TYR A 203 12.73 -15.08 23.54
N TYR A 204 12.39 -14.49 22.38
CA TYR A 204 12.73 -13.11 22.09
C TYR A 204 11.81 -12.20 22.92
N ASP A 205 12.31 -11.84 24.10
CA ASP A 205 11.71 -10.87 25.01
C ASP A 205 12.26 -9.47 24.71
N PHE A 206 11.57 -8.44 25.16
CA PHE A 206 11.86 -7.01 24.95
C PHE A 206 11.72 -6.56 23.49
N GLY A 207 10.46 -6.50 23.03
CA GLY A 207 10.07 -5.52 22.02
C GLY A 207 10.40 -4.09 22.46
N LYS A 208 10.27 -3.12 21.56
CA LYS A 208 10.50 -1.70 21.88
C LYS A 208 9.47 -1.19 22.90
N PRO A 209 9.84 -0.27 23.80
CA PRO A 209 8.87 0.42 24.63
C PRO A 209 7.92 1.29 23.78
N PRO A 210 6.72 1.66 24.27
CA PRO A 210 5.73 2.43 23.52
C PRO A 210 6.24 3.75 22.91
N GLU A 211 7.18 4.42 23.58
CA GLU A 211 7.84 5.66 23.14
C GLU A 211 8.81 5.47 21.95
N ASP A 212 9.40 4.28 21.79
CA ASP A 212 10.36 3.97 20.70
C ASP A 212 9.68 3.29 19.49
N ASN A 213 8.37 3.05 19.56
CA ASN A 213 7.57 2.44 18.50
C ASN A 213 7.06 3.47 17.49
N LEU A 214 7.32 3.23 16.20
CA LEU A 214 6.57 3.85 15.10
C LEU A 214 5.30 3.04 14.79
N ALA A 215 4.32 3.70 14.20
CA ALA A 215 3.04 3.09 13.85
C ALA A 215 2.46 3.60 12.52
N LEU A 216 1.60 2.78 11.94
CA LEU A 216 0.68 3.09 10.83
C LEU A 216 -0.75 2.84 11.30
N THR A 217 -1.55 3.90 11.42
CA THR A 217 -2.95 3.80 11.84
C THR A 217 -3.88 4.01 10.64
N LEU A 218 -4.77 3.05 10.38
CA LEU A 218 -5.91 3.20 9.48
C LEU A 218 -7.12 3.71 10.28
N VAL A 219 -7.52 4.94 10.00
CA VAL A 219 -8.77 5.53 10.50
C VAL A 219 -9.88 5.24 9.50
N HIS A 220 -10.82 4.39 9.90
CA HIS A 220 -11.91 3.90 9.07
C HIS A 220 -13.29 4.42 9.50
N GLY A 221 -13.39 5.04 10.68
CA GLY A 221 -14.66 5.45 11.27
C GLY A 221 -15.55 4.24 11.61
N SER A 222 -16.83 4.51 11.87
CA SER A 222 -17.83 3.46 12.16
C SER A 222 -18.86 3.31 11.03
N THR A 223 -19.69 2.27 11.09
CA THR A 223 -20.83 2.13 10.17
C THR A 223 -21.83 3.26 10.44
N PRO A 224 -22.26 4.03 9.42
CA PRO A 224 -23.21 5.12 9.59
C PRO A 224 -24.52 4.74 10.30
N LEU A 225 -25.15 5.75 10.89
CA LEU A 225 -26.46 5.63 11.54
C LEU A 225 -27.58 5.42 10.53
N ASP A 226 -27.54 6.14 9.39
CA ASP A 226 -28.37 5.80 8.23
C ASP A 226 -27.76 4.62 7.47
N ARG A 227 -28.54 3.53 7.42
CA ARG A 227 -28.20 2.27 6.74
C ARG A 227 -29.19 1.93 5.62
N SER A 228 -30.06 2.87 5.23
CA SER A 228 -31.10 2.68 4.20
C SER A 228 -30.56 2.28 2.82
N TRP A 229 -29.27 2.54 2.59
CA TRP A 229 -28.53 2.26 1.37
C TRP A 229 -27.51 1.10 1.53
N MET A 230 -27.50 0.39 2.67
CA MET A 230 -26.52 -0.64 3.01
C MET A 230 -27.16 -2.04 3.09
N LYS A 231 -26.49 -3.05 2.52
CA LYS A 231 -26.90 -4.46 2.61
C LYS A 231 -26.61 -5.07 3.98
N ALA A 232 -25.57 -4.58 4.65
CA ALA A 232 -25.13 -4.99 5.98
C ALA A 232 -24.25 -3.88 6.60
N THR A 233 -23.83 -4.09 7.85
CA THR A 233 -22.79 -3.27 8.49
C THR A 233 -21.44 -3.39 7.78
N THR A 234 -20.63 -2.33 7.86
CA THR A 234 -19.24 -2.34 7.42
C THR A 234 -18.39 -3.07 8.46
N ARG A 235 -17.47 -3.93 8.00
CA ARG A 235 -16.66 -4.79 8.86
C ARG A 235 -15.17 -4.57 8.65
N LEU A 236 -14.37 -4.76 9.68
CA LEU A 236 -12.94 -5.02 9.50
C LEU A 236 -12.76 -6.48 9.12
N ARG A 237 -11.72 -6.76 8.32
CA ARG A 237 -11.18 -8.11 8.14
C ARG A 237 -9.67 -8.04 8.11
N TRP A 238 -9.01 -8.83 8.94
CA TRP A 238 -7.56 -8.92 8.99
C TRP A 238 -7.09 -10.36 9.18
N GLY A 239 -5.78 -10.55 9.13
CA GLY A 239 -5.12 -11.79 9.53
C GLY A 239 -3.75 -11.93 8.88
N TRP A 240 -2.90 -12.75 9.49
CA TRP A 240 -1.61 -13.13 8.92
C TRP A 240 -1.86 -13.86 7.60
N GLY A 241 -1.49 -13.22 6.50
CA GLY A 241 -1.68 -13.75 5.15
C GLY A 241 -0.52 -14.62 4.68
N GLY A 242 0.43 -14.87 5.59
CA GLY A 242 1.69 -15.53 5.29
C GLY A 242 1.62 -17.04 5.19
N GLU A 243 2.58 -17.53 4.41
CA GLU A 243 3.35 -18.72 4.73
C GLU A 243 4.82 -18.27 4.77
N ILE A 244 5.78 -19.19 4.76
CA ILE A 244 7.24 -18.95 4.63
C ILE A 244 7.68 -18.30 3.30
N TYR A 245 6.74 -17.69 2.58
CA TYR A 245 6.87 -17.02 1.28
C TYR A 245 6.30 -15.59 1.26
N ARG A 246 5.59 -15.18 2.32
CA ARG A 246 4.74 -13.98 2.32
C ARG A 246 4.70 -13.29 3.67
N ASP A 247 5.54 -12.28 3.84
CA ASP A 247 5.61 -11.44 5.03
C ASP A 247 4.55 -10.34 4.95
N TYR A 248 3.29 -10.67 5.31
CA TYR A 248 2.28 -9.66 5.58
C TYR A 248 1.13 -10.09 6.50
N THR A 249 0.69 -9.15 7.36
CA THR A 249 -0.67 -9.13 7.90
C THR A 249 -1.54 -8.40 6.88
N ALA A 250 -2.49 -9.11 6.30
CA ALA A 250 -3.47 -8.52 5.38
C ALA A 250 -4.56 -7.82 6.18
N TYR A 251 -5.06 -6.70 5.66
CA TYR A 251 -6.21 -5.99 6.23
C TYR A 251 -7.10 -5.42 5.12
N THR A 252 -8.38 -5.28 5.43
CA THR A 252 -9.34 -4.58 4.57
C THR A 252 -10.55 -4.12 5.39
N VAL A 253 -11.18 -3.03 4.97
CA VAL A 253 -12.51 -2.67 5.45
C VAL A 253 -13.53 -3.10 4.40
N ASN A 254 -14.43 -3.98 4.82
CA ASN A 254 -15.50 -4.57 4.01
C ASN A 254 -16.74 -3.68 4.07
N ALA A 255 -16.84 -2.72 3.16
CA ALA A 255 -18.05 -1.93 2.99
C ALA A 255 -19.14 -2.73 2.26
N ARG A 256 -20.40 -2.57 2.70
CA ARG A 256 -21.55 -3.36 2.22
C ARG A 256 -22.69 -2.47 1.70
N PRO A 257 -22.47 -1.67 0.64
CA PRO A 257 -23.52 -0.83 0.03
C PRO A 257 -24.62 -1.68 -0.64
N GLN A 258 -25.68 -1.02 -1.12
CA GLN A 258 -26.56 -1.50 -2.19
C GLN A 258 -26.41 -0.56 -3.39
N LEU A 259 -25.27 -0.68 -4.08
CA LEU A 259 -24.89 0.24 -5.15
C LEU A 259 -25.44 -0.23 -6.50
N SER A 260 -26.67 0.17 -6.82
CA SER A 260 -27.31 -0.07 -8.12
C SER A 260 -26.61 0.66 -9.27
N ALA A 261 -26.84 0.22 -10.51
CA ALA A 261 -26.33 0.86 -11.72
C ALA A 261 -26.60 2.39 -11.75
N GLY A 262 -25.61 3.16 -12.23
CA GLY A 262 -25.61 4.63 -12.26
C GLY A 262 -25.31 5.32 -10.93
N ARG A 263 -25.38 4.63 -9.79
CA ARG A 263 -25.05 5.20 -8.46
C ARG A 263 -23.56 5.21 -8.19
N THR A 264 -23.13 6.07 -7.27
CA THR A 264 -21.72 6.22 -6.88
C THR A 264 -21.55 6.10 -5.36
N TYR A 265 -20.80 5.11 -4.89
CA TYR A 265 -20.36 4.99 -3.51
C TYR A 265 -19.08 5.79 -3.29
N PHE A 266 -18.92 6.37 -2.10
CA PHE A 266 -17.69 7.01 -1.66
C PHE A 266 -17.38 6.63 -0.21
N TYR A 267 -16.09 6.63 0.15
CA TYR A 267 -15.60 6.42 1.51
C TYR A 267 -14.36 7.28 1.72
N ARG A 268 -14.43 8.24 2.65
CA ARG A 268 -13.27 8.94 3.19
C ARG A 268 -12.73 8.18 4.39
N GLN A 269 -11.43 7.95 4.37
CA GLN A 269 -10.65 7.30 5.42
C GLN A 269 -9.34 8.08 5.58
N TYR A 270 -8.56 7.79 6.61
CA TYR A 270 -7.22 8.38 6.79
C TYR A 270 -6.19 7.32 7.12
N PHE A 271 -4.95 7.59 6.72
CA PHE A 271 -3.78 6.94 7.28
C PHE A 271 -2.98 7.96 8.10
N ILE A 272 -2.46 7.53 9.25
CA ILE A 272 -1.55 8.30 10.11
C ILE A 272 -0.25 7.51 10.20
N VAL A 273 0.89 8.16 9.97
CA VAL A 273 2.23 7.61 10.22
C VAL A 273 2.95 8.53 11.20
N ASP A 274 3.29 7.99 12.38
CA ASP A 274 3.74 8.75 13.57
C ASP A 274 4.30 7.79 14.64
N GLU A 275 4.77 8.34 15.76
CA GLU A 275 5.04 7.62 17.01
C GLU A 275 3.76 6.96 17.57
N PHE A 276 3.89 5.76 18.12
CA PHE A 276 2.77 4.95 18.61
C PHE A 276 1.96 5.63 19.72
N LEU A 277 2.63 6.30 20.67
CA LEU A 277 1.98 6.97 21.80
C LEU A 277 0.89 7.98 21.39
N ASN A 278 1.02 8.59 20.22
CA ASN A 278 0.05 9.58 19.72
C ASN A 278 -1.18 8.94 19.05
N MET A 279 -1.12 7.66 18.68
CA MET A 279 -2.09 7.05 17.75
C MET A 279 -3.50 6.88 18.32
N ASP A 280 -3.64 6.50 19.59
CA ASP A 280 -4.98 6.38 20.21
C ASP A 280 -5.70 7.73 20.28
N ILE A 281 -4.95 8.85 20.39
CA ILE A 281 -5.49 10.23 20.40
C ILE A 281 -5.83 10.66 18.96
N ARG A 282 -4.84 10.67 18.07
CA ARG A 282 -4.99 11.18 16.69
C ARG A 282 -5.97 10.33 15.87
N GLY A 283 -6.04 9.02 16.15
CA GLY A 283 -7.04 8.11 15.59
C GLY A 283 -8.46 8.45 16.05
N ALA A 284 -8.64 8.77 17.34
CA ALA A 284 -9.95 9.15 17.90
C ALA A 284 -10.43 10.52 17.40
N GLU A 285 -9.51 11.47 17.19
CA GLU A 285 -9.82 12.79 16.62
C GLU A 285 -10.30 12.70 15.16
N LEU A 286 -9.71 11.81 14.35
CA LEU A 286 -10.07 11.65 12.94
C LEU A 286 -11.20 10.62 12.68
N ALA A 287 -11.53 9.76 13.65
CA ALA A 287 -12.57 8.73 13.48
C ALA A 287 -13.98 9.29 13.11
N PRO A 288 -14.44 10.46 13.62
CA PRO A 288 -15.68 11.09 13.18
C PRO A 288 -15.64 11.63 11.74
N GLU A 289 -14.46 12.02 11.25
CA GLU A 289 -14.24 12.58 9.91
C GLU A 289 -14.09 11.50 8.82
N ALA A 290 -13.98 10.22 9.22
CA ALA A 290 -13.98 9.08 8.32
C ALA A 290 -15.42 8.57 8.08
N TYR A 291 -15.99 8.91 6.92
CA TYR A 291 -17.39 8.62 6.59
C TYR A 291 -17.57 8.10 5.16
N GLN A 292 -18.70 7.42 4.94
CA GLN A 292 -19.06 6.76 3.67
C GLN A 292 -20.53 7.01 3.33
N GLY A 293 -20.88 6.85 2.05
CA GLY A 293 -22.25 6.98 1.58
C GLY A 293 -22.40 6.70 0.09
N ILE A 294 -23.61 6.91 -0.42
CA ILE A 294 -23.94 6.84 -1.85
C ILE A 294 -24.37 8.23 -2.35
N ARG A 295 -24.12 8.49 -3.63
CA ARG A 295 -24.67 9.58 -4.42
C ARG A 295 -25.44 9.07 -5.63
N ASP A 296 -26.56 9.73 -5.92
CA ASP A 296 -27.37 9.50 -7.11
C ASP A 296 -26.84 10.29 -8.32
N ALA A 297 -27.14 9.80 -9.53
CA ALA A 297 -26.67 10.40 -10.77
C ALA A 297 -27.33 11.78 -11.01
N GLY A 298 -26.51 12.84 -10.98
CA GLY A 298 -26.95 14.24 -11.03
C GLY A 298 -26.75 15.03 -9.73
N GLU A 299 -26.49 14.38 -8.59
CA GLU A 299 -26.23 15.10 -7.32
C GLU A 299 -24.88 15.85 -7.31
N LEU A 300 -23.88 15.34 -8.05
CA LEU A 300 -22.52 15.89 -8.06
C LEU A 300 -22.33 16.89 -9.23
N PRO A 301 -22.01 18.17 -8.96
CA PRO A 301 -21.84 19.18 -10.01
C PRO A 301 -20.66 18.85 -10.92
N GLY A 302 -20.93 18.79 -12.23
CA GLY A 302 -19.94 18.42 -13.25
C GLY A 302 -19.55 19.58 -14.15
N ARG A 303 -18.25 19.74 -14.40
CA ARG A 303 -17.75 20.54 -15.52
C ARG A 303 -18.11 19.83 -16.83
N ALA A 304 -18.29 20.59 -17.91
CA ALA A 304 -18.49 19.98 -19.22
C ALA A 304 -17.18 19.40 -19.76
N VAL A 305 -17.25 18.26 -20.44
CA VAL A 305 -16.12 17.64 -21.16
C VAL A 305 -16.52 17.54 -22.62
N ALA A 306 -15.76 18.17 -23.50
CA ALA A 306 -16.01 18.19 -24.93
C ALA A 306 -14.94 17.36 -25.66
N LEU A 307 -15.37 16.50 -26.59
CA LEU A 307 -14.48 15.70 -27.43
C LEU A 307 -14.37 16.34 -28.83
N TYR A 308 -13.15 16.42 -29.34
CA TYR A 308 -12.81 17.14 -30.58
C TYR A 308 -12.08 16.24 -31.56
N SER A 309 -12.53 16.22 -32.82
CA SER A 309 -11.89 15.46 -33.90
C SER A 309 -12.10 16.12 -35.26
N HIS A 310 -11.10 16.08 -36.13
CA HIS A 310 -11.22 16.55 -37.52
C HIS A 310 -11.94 15.55 -38.43
N ASP A 311 -11.68 14.24 -38.30
CA ASP A 311 -12.09 13.22 -39.28
C ASP A 311 -12.49 11.84 -38.70
N ALA A 312 -12.48 11.68 -37.37
CA ALA A 312 -12.65 10.41 -36.64
C ALA A 312 -11.46 9.42 -36.67
N SER A 313 -10.28 9.82 -37.16
CA SER A 313 -9.06 9.01 -36.99
C SER A 313 -8.52 9.09 -35.56
N SER A 314 -8.32 10.31 -35.06
CA SER A 314 -7.96 10.61 -33.67
C SER A 314 -8.86 11.67 -33.03
N PHE A 315 -8.78 11.80 -31.70
CA PHE A 315 -9.52 12.83 -30.97
C PHE A 315 -8.84 13.27 -29.66
N GLY A 316 -9.08 14.54 -29.30
CA GLY A 316 -8.74 15.13 -28.01
C GLY A 316 -9.95 15.35 -27.11
N ALA A 317 -9.70 15.65 -25.84
CA ALA A 317 -10.72 15.93 -24.83
C ALA A 317 -10.35 17.15 -23.98
N ALA A 318 -11.26 18.12 -23.85
CA ALA A 318 -11.07 19.32 -23.04
C ALA A 318 -12.18 19.52 -22.01
N VAL A 319 -11.81 19.97 -20.81
CA VAL A 319 -12.74 20.28 -19.71
C VAL A 319 -13.08 21.77 -19.71
N LEU A 320 -14.31 22.09 -20.09
CA LEU A 320 -14.78 23.47 -20.29
C LEU A 320 -15.14 24.14 -18.94
N PRO A 321 -14.99 25.47 -18.83
CA PRO A 321 -14.51 26.42 -19.85
C PRO A 321 -12.97 26.56 -19.91
N GLY A 322 -12.21 25.80 -19.12
CA GLY A 322 -10.77 26.01 -18.95
C GLY A 322 -9.87 25.42 -20.05
N GLY A 323 -10.33 24.36 -20.73
CA GLY A 323 -9.63 23.76 -21.87
C GLY A 323 -10.18 24.22 -23.22
N HIS A 324 -9.34 24.19 -24.25
CA HIS A 324 -9.68 24.51 -25.63
C HIS A 324 -9.01 23.52 -26.58
N CYS A 325 -9.68 23.16 -27.67
CA CYS A 325 -9.07 22.45 -28.80
C CYS A 325 -9.58 23.10 -30.09
N ALA A 326 -8.67 23.43 -31.01
CA ALA A 326 -9.02 23.64 -32.41
C ALA A 326 -9.45 22.29 -33.01
N GLY A 327 -10.59 22.29 -33.69
CA GLY A 327 -11.24 21.06 -34.13
C GLY A 327 -12.75 21.18 -34.03
N ILE A 328 -13.46 20.21 -34.62
CA ILE A 328 -14.92 20.17 -34.52
C ILE A 328 -15.28 19.43 -33.23
N LYS A 329 -15.97 20.10 -32.31
CA LYS A 329 -16.58 19.46 -31.13
C LYS A 329 -17.61 18.44 -31.62
N ARG A 330 -17.38 17.16 -31.34
CA ARG A 330 -18.22 16.04 -31.81
C ARG A 330 -19.32 15.69 -30.82
N CYS A 331 -18.98 15.65 -29.53
CA CYS A 331 -19.93 15.42 -28.45
C CYS A 331 -19.50 16.15 -27.16
N GLU A 332 -20.42 16.25 -26.21
CA GLU A 332 -20.19 16.88 -24.90
C GLU A 332 -20.88 16.08 -23.80
N GLY A 333 -20.17 15.90 -22.68
CA GLY A 333 -20.61 15.19 -21.48
C GLY A 333 -20.17 15.94 -20.21
N LYS A 334 -20.13 15.26 -19.07
CA LYS A 334 -19.74 15.83 -17.76
C LYS A 334 -18.59 15.08 -17.10
N THR A 335 -17.88 15.76 -16.20
CA THR A 335 -16.84 15.16 -15.32
C THR A 335 -17.40 14.28 -14.20
N THR A 336 -18.72 14.29 -13.96
CA THR A 336 -19.40 13.55 -12.88
C THR A 336 -20.68 12.87 -13.41
N PRO A 337 -21.12 11.75 -12.81
CA PRO A 337 -22.34 11.05 -13.23
C PRO A 337 -23.57 11.96 -13.23
N GLN A 338 -24.29 12.01 -14.35
CA GLN A 338 -25.56 12.73 -14.48
C GLN A 338 -26.71 11.76 -14.78
N THR A 339 -27.93 12.19 -14.48
CA THR A 339 -29.14 11.49 -14.93
C THR A 339 -29.11 11.31 -16.45
N ASN A 340 -29.49 10.13 -16.94
CA ASN A 340 -29.48 9.75 -18.36
C ASN A 340 -28.11 9.81 -19.07
N THR A 341 -27.00 9.64 -18.32
CA THR A 341 -25.64 9.49 -18.89
C THR A 341 -24.98 8.18 -18.44
N ARG A 342 -24.11 7.62 -19.27
CA ARG A 342 -23.22 6.50 -18.94
C ARG A 342 -21.75 6.96 -18.95
N PRO A 343 -20.86 6.29 -18.20
CA PRO A 343 -19.42 6.50 -18.35
C PRO A 343 -18.98 6.10 -19.77
N LEU A 344 -18.27 7.00 -20.43
CA LEU A 344 -17.70 6.79 -21.75
C LEU A 344 -16.21 6.49 -21.61
N PHE A 345 -15.76 5.36 -22.14
CA PHE A 345 -14.37 4.93 -22.11
C PHE A 345 -13.74 5.02 -23.49
N HIS A 346 -12.46 5.39 -23.55
CA HIS A 346 -11.57 4.94 -24.62
C HIS A 346 -10.86 3.68 -24.11
N ILE A 347 -11.02 2.57 -24.83
CA ILE A 347 -10.34 1.29 -24.56
C ILE A 347 -9.41 1.01 -25.74
N GLN A 348 -8.13 0.79 -25.48
CA GLN A 348 -7.16 0.32 -26.47
C GLN A 348 -6.88 -1.17 -26.26
N CYS A 349 -6.87 -1.94 -27.33
CA CYS A 349 -6.59 -3.37 -27.32
C CYS A 349 -5.64 -3.71 -28.49
N GLY A 350 -4.34 -3.70 -28.21
CA GLY A 350 -3.32 -3.74 -29.27
C GLY A 350 -3.53 -2.60 -30.28
N GLY A 351 -3.65 -2.94 -31.57
CA GLY A 351 -3.96 -2.00 -32.65
C GLY A 351 -5.45 -1.70 -32.86
N GLN A 352 -6.34 -2.00 -31.89
CA GLN A 352 -7.76 -1.69 -31.95
C GLN A 352 -8.15 -0.68 -30.88
N SER A 353 -8.95 0.32 -31.27
CA SER A 353 -9.44 1.40 -30.42
C SER A 353 -10.97 1.32 -30.35
N TYR A 354 -11.55 1.50 -29.17
CA TYR A 354 -13.01 1.57 -28.95
C TYR A 354 -13.34 2.80 -28.10
N VAL A 355 -14.34 3.58 -28.53
CA VAL A 355 -14.94 4.67 -27.74
C VAL A 355 -16.41 4.37 -27.49
N GLY A 356 -16.77 4.12 -26.24
CA GLY A 356 -18.15 3.77 -25.88
C GLY A 356 -18.33 3.35 -24.43
N SER A 357 -19.48 2.75 -24.14
CA SER A 357 -19.95 2.38 -22.80
C SER A 357 -19.80 0.89 -22.46
N ASP A 358 -19.59 0.02 -23.45
CA ASP A 358 -19.38 -1.42 -23.23
C ASP A 358 -18.00 -1.67 -22.61
N LEU A 359 -18.01 -1.77 -21.29
CA LEU A 359 -16.85 -2.08 -20.47
C LEU A 359 -16.33 -3.53 -20.60
N TYR A 360 -16.84 -4.29 -21.57
CA TYR A 360 -16.35 -5.60 -21.96
C TYR A 360 -16.15 -5.74 -23.48
N HIS A 361 -16.10 -4.65 -24.26
CA HIS A 361 -16.06 -4.68 -25.73
C HIS A 361 -14.99 -5.61 -26.33
N PHE A 362 -13.76 -5.55 -25.81
CA PHE A 362 -12.65 -6.43 -26.22
C PHE A 362 -12.46 -7.67 -25.31
N ALA A 363 -13.31 -7.87 -24.29
CA ALA A 363 -13.14 -8.94 -23.33
C ALA A 363 -13.62 -10.28 -23.90
N PRO A 364 -12.80 -11.35 -23.86
CA PRO A 364 -13.19 -12.68 -24.33
C PRO A 364 -14.51 -13.18 -23.71
N ALA A 365 -15.28 -13.92 -24.50
CA ALA A 365 -16.51 -14.55 -24.04
C ALA A 365 -16.25 -15.59 -22.94
N GLY A 366 -17.10 -15.58 -21.91
CA GLY A 366 -17.03 -16.52 -20.78
C GLY A 366 -17.43 -15.87 -19.45
N THR A 367 -17.48 -16.67 -18.39
CA THR A 367 -17.85 -16.23 -17.04
C THR A 367 -16.71 -16.56 -16.06
N PRO A 368 -16.11 -15.57 -15.36
CA PRO A 368 -16.32 -14.13 -15.52
C PRO A 368 -15.70 -13.57 -16.82
N ARG A 369 -16.34 -12.56 -17.44
CA ARG A 369 -15.72 -11.73 -18.49
C ARG A 369 -14.54 -10.96 -17.86
N ARG A 370 -13.44 -10.80 -18.61
CA ARG A 370 -12.17 -10.23 -18.09
C ARG A 370 -11.81 -8.96 -18.87
N PRO A 371 -12.14 -7.75 -18.37
CA PRO A 371 -12.01 -6.48 -19.11
C PRO A 371 -10.56 -6.01 -19.35
N TYR A 372 -9.58 -6.73 -18.79
CA TYR A 372 -8.15 -6.54 -18.99
C TYR A 372 -7.54 -7.53 -20.01
N LEU A 373 -8.33 -8.49 -20.51
CA LEU A 373 -7.94 -9.35 -21.62
C LEU A 373 -8.46 -8.78 -22.94
N CYS A 374 -7.74 -9.14 -24.00
CA CYS A 374 -8.03 -8.80 -25.38
C CYS A 374 -8.39 -10.07 -26.16
N ASP A 375 -9.59 -10.14 -26.72
CA ASP A 375 -10.01 -11.31 -27.48
C ASP A 375 -9.19 -11.48 -28.77
N GLY A 376 -8.87 -12.73 -29.10
CA GLY A 376 -7.95 -13.09 -30.18
C GLY A 376 -6.48 -12.66 -30.00
N GLN A 377 -6.10 -12.01 -28.89
CA GLN A 377 -4.71 -11.60 -28.61
C GLN A 377 -4.00 -12.53 -27.61
N THR A 378 -2.68 -12.37 -27.48
CA THR A 378 -1.86 -13.07 -26.49
C THR A 378 -1.98 -12.45 -25.09
N ASN A 379 -1.70 -13.22 -24.04
CA ASN A 379 -1.96 -12.84 -22.64
C ASN A 379 -1.10 -11.66 -22.12
N ASP A 380 -0.04 -11.28 -22.83
CA ASP A 380 0.79 -10.09 -22.60
C ASP A 380 0.11 -8.81 -23.12
N VAL A 381 -0.75 -8.91 -24.15
CA VAL A 381 -1.55 -7.78 -24.61
C VAL A 381 -2.69 -7.52 -23.61
N ARG A 382 -2.60 -6.39 -22.92
CA ARG A 382 -3.62 -5.91 -21.96
C ARG A 382 -4.43 -4.78 -22.57
N ALA A 383 -5.73 -4.79 -22.33
CA ALA A 383 -6.57 -3.65 -22.64
C ALA A 383 -6.17 -2.45 -21.75
N THR A 384 -5.93 -1.28 -22.34
CA THR A 384 -5.66 -0.04 -21.61
C THR A 384 -6.85 0.91 -21.70
N TRP A 385 -7.05 1.73 -20.66
CA TRP A 385 -8.35 2.33 -20.37
C TRP A 385 -8.23 3.81 -20.03
N LYS A 386 -9.14 4.63 -20.56
CA LYS A 386 -9.34 6.02 -20.14
C LYS A 386 -10.82 6.36 -20.04
N LEU A 387 -11.28 6.71 -18.83
CA LEU A 387 -12.58 7.34 -18.64
C LEU A 387 -12.53 8.76 -19.24
N LEU A 388 -13.38 9.03 -20.23
CA LEU A 388 -13.50 10.32 -20.91
C LEU A 388 -14.47 11.26 -20.18
N GLY A 389 -15.40 10.70 -19.42
CA GLY A 389 -16.45 11.41 -18.69
C GLY A 389 -17.78 10.66 -18.76
N TYR A 390 -18.88 11.37 -18.49
CA TYR A 390 -20.23 10.83 -18.50
C TYR A 390 -21.04 11.50 -19.62
N PHE A 391 -21.50 10.71 -20.59
CA PHE A 391 -22.10 11.18 -21.85
C PHE A 391 -23.47 10.52 -22.05
N VAL A 392 -24.32 11.13 -22.88
CA VAL A 392 -25.57 10.48 -23.32
C VAL A 392 -25.20 9.34 -24.27
N GLU A 393 -25.86 8.19 -24.14
CA GLU A 393 -25.58 7.03 -25.00
C GLU A 393 -25.76 7.36 -26.49
N GLY A 394 -24.91 6.82 -27.35
CA GLY A 394 -24.89 7.12 -28.79
C GLY A 394 -24.33 8.50 -29.17
N SER A 395 -24.21 9.45 -28.23
CA SER A 395 -23.87 10.85 -28.57
C SER A 395 -22.46 11.04 -29.13
N CYS A 396 -21.55 10.07 -28.94
CA CYS A 396 -20.17 10.10 -29.41
C CYS A 396 -19.86 9.03 -30.48
N ASP A 397 -20.85 8.36 -31.07
CA ASP A 397 -20.64 7.22 -31.99
C ASP A 397 -19.76 7.54 -33.21
N TYR A 398 -19.70 8.81 -33.61
CA TYR A 398 -18.76 9.31 -34.62
C TYR A 398 -17.28 9.04 -34.28
N LEU A 399 -16.94 8.85 -33.00
CA LEU A 399 -15.60 8.55 -32.50
C LEU A 399 -15.42 7.07 -32.12
N SER A 400 -16.38 6.19 -32.39
CA SER A 400 -16.45 4.82 -31.86
C SER A 400 -15.21 3.94 -32.10
N THR A 401 -14.41 4.21 -33.12
CA THR A 401 -13.12 3.55 -33.40
C THR A 401 -11.93 4.52 -33.46
N ALA A 402 -12.11 5.78 -33.03
CA ALA A 402 -11.07 6.80 -33.05
C ALA A 402 -10.07 6.58 -31.91
N THR A 403 -8.79 6.91 -32.15
CA THR A 403 -7.75 6.80 -31.12
C THR A 403 -7.66 8.07 -30.28
N TYR A 404 -7.62 7.93 -28.95
CA TYR A 404 -7.43 9.08 -28.06
C TYR A 404 -5.98 9.57 -28.06
N GLU A 405 -5.78 10.86 -28.32
CA GLU A 405 -4.48 11.53 -28.28
C GLU A 405 -4.47 12.57 -27.14
N SER A 406 -3.46 12.51 -26.28
CA SER A 406 -3.36 13.37 -25.09
C SER A 406 -3.01 14.82 -25.40
N ASP A 407 -2.19 15.01 -26.43
CA ASP A 407 -1.63 16.27 -26.92
C ASP A 407 -2.42 16.85 -28.11
N TYR A 408 -3.47 16.15 -28.58
CA TYR A 408 -4.34 16.60 -29.68
C TYR A 408 -4.74 18.07 -29.55
N CYS A 409 -5.15 18.48 -28.35
CA CYS A 409 -5.65 19.83 -28.06
C CYS A 409 -4.54 20.89 -27.89
N ASP A 410 -3.30 20.46 -27.65
CA ASP A 410 -2.13 21.34 -27.60
C ASP A 410 -1.57 21.58 -29.02
N VAL A 411 -1.43 20.50 -29.80
CA VAL A 411 -1.05 20.54 -31.23
C VAL A 411 -2.09 21.31 -32.04
N HIS A 412 -3.37 21.02 -31.81
CA HIS A 412 -4.49 21.76 -32.39
C HIS A 412 -5.01 22.78 -31.36
N SER A 413 -4.28 23.89 -31.15
CA SER A 413 -4.85 25.09 -30.53
C SER A 413 -4.62 26.32 -31.41
N ASN A 414 -5.67 27.15 -31.56
CA ASN A 414 -5.62 28.39 -32.34
C ASN A 414 -5.02 29.58 -31.56
N THR A 415 -4.35 29.32 -30.42
CA THR A 415 -3.64 30.31 -29.62
C THR A 415 -2.16 30.36 -30.01
N PRO A 416 -1.64 31.44 -30.62
CA PRO A 416 -0.20 31.60 -30.80
C PRO A 416 0.49 31.66 -29.43
N SER A 417 1.57 30.89 -29.22
CA SER A 417 2.39 31.04 -28.01
C SER A 417 3.14 32.37 -28.08
N ILE A 418 2.60 33.39 -27.44
CA ILE A 418 3.21 34.73 -27.34
C ILE A 418 4.34 34.82 -26.30
N THR A 419 4.75 33.68 -25.74
CA THR A 419 5.98 33.54 -24.93
C THR A 419 6.90 32.48 -25.55
N PRO A 420 8.20 32.78 -25.71
CA PRO A 420 9.22 31.76 -25.93
C PRO A 420 9.38 30.94 -24.65
N SER A 421 9.20 29.62 -24.73
CA SER A 421 9.41 28.74 -23.58
C SER A 421 10.91 28.52 -23.33
N ASN A 422 11.52 29.45 -22.59
CA ASN A 422 12.89 29.32 -22.08
C ASN A 422 12.97 28.42 -20.83
N ILE A 423 12.09 27.42 -20.73
CA ILE A 423 12.14 26.36 -19.73
C ILE A 423 12.62 25.09 -20.44
N PRO A 424 13.84 24.59 -20.17
CA PRO A 424 14.28 23.33 -20.74
C PRO A 424 13.39 22.20 -20.21
N THR A 425 12.96 21.30 -21.10
CA THR A 425 12.16 20.12 -20.78
C THR A 425 13.02 19.07 -20.05
N ILE A 426 13.24 19.29 -18.76
CA ILE A 426 13.86 18.31 -17.87
C ILE A 426 12.89 17.13 -17.72
N SER A 427 13.19 16.02 -18.40
CA SER A 427 12.52 14.75 -18.15
C SER A 427 12.88 14.25 -16.76
N ILE A 428 11.90 14.15 -15.86
CA ILE A 428 12.06 13.57 -14.52
C ILE A 428 11.45 12.15 -14.51
N TYR A 429 11.86 11.34 -15.49
CA TYR A 429 11.69 9.88 -15.43
C TYR A 429 13.03 9.25 -15.04
N PRO A 430 13.15 8.62 -13.85
CA PRO A 430 14.29 7.76 -13.57
C PRO A 430 14.23 6.54 -14.48
N SER A 431 15.26 6.35 -15.32
CA SER A 431 15.40 5.12 -16.10
C SER A 431 15.69 3.95 -15.15
N ILE A 432 14.89 2.89 -15.23
CA ILE A 432 15.04 1.69 -14.39
C ILE A 432 15.63 0.54 -15.24
N GLU A 433 16.80 0.78 -15.85
CA GLU A 433 17.66 -0.29 -16.39
C GLU A 433 19.13 -0.02 -16.02
N PRO A 434 19.87 -1.01 -15.47
CA PRO A 434 21.28 -0.86 -15.10
C PRO A 434 22.20 -1.13 -16.30
N SER A 435 22.72 -0.08 -16.94
CA SER A 435 23.75 -0.23 -17.98
C SER A 435 25.15 -0.41 -17.38
N VAL A 436 25.85 -1.48 -17.76
CA VAL A 436 27.15 -1.86 -17.18
C VAL A 436 28.30 -1.64 -18.18
N ALA A 437 28.92 -0.46 -18.14
CA ALA A 437 30.27 -0.21 -18.67
C ALA A 437 30.83 1.15 -18.19
N PRO A 438 32.13 1.28 -17.85
CA PRO A 438 32.76 2.56 -17.58
C PRO A 438 33.25 3.25 -18.87
N SER A 439 33.17 4.58 -18.91
CA SER A 439 33.83 5.43 -19.92
C SER A 439 34.41 6.67 -19.25
N VAL A 440 35.48 7.24 -19.81
CA VAL A 440 36.42 8.13 -19.08
C VAL A 440 36.69 9.43 -19.81
N SER A 441 37.00 10.47 -19.01
CA SER A 441 37.63 11.76 -19.36
C SER A 441 36.73 12.91 -19.84
N PRO A 442 37.08 14.17 -19.49
CA PRO A 442 36.29 15.37 -19.78
C PRO A 442 36.86 16.23 -20.92
N THR A 443 36.11 17.24 -21.36
CA THR A 443 36.62 18.35 -22.18
C THR A 443 36.11 19.69 -21.64
N LEU A 444 36.99 20.69 -21.50
CA LEU A 444 36.64 22.06 -21.14
C LEU A 444 36.09 22.83 -22.36
N LEU A 445 35.33 23.90 -22.12
CA LEU A 445 35.50 25.16 -22.86
C LEU A 445 35.01 26.36 -22.02
N THR A 446 35.74 27.47 -22.05
CA THR A 446 35.53 28.65 -21.19
C THR A 446 35.74 29.97 -21.93
N THR A 447 34.73 30.86 -21.88
CA THR A 447 34.80 32.31 -22.14
C THR A 447 33.65 32.98 -21.35
N PHE A 448 33.88 33.91 -20.40
CA PHE A 448 34.25 35.34 -20.59
C PHE A 448 33.23 36.12 -21.44
N MET A 449 32.70 37.30 -21.04
CA MET A 449 32.88 38.15 -19.84
C MET A 449 31.60 39.01 -19.58
N PRO A 450 31.49 39.78 -18.47
CA PRO A 450 30.26 40.46 -18.05
C PRO A 450 30.13 41.93 -18.52
N SER A 451 28.98 42.54 -18.22
CA SER A 451 28.78 44.01 -18.16
C SER A 451 28.26 44.40 -16.78
N VAL A 452 28.59 45.59 -16.27
CA VAL A 452 28.44 45.98 -14.85
C VAL A 452 28.09 47.47 -14.70
N THR A 453 27.56 47.83 -13.52
CA THR A 453 27.41 49.19 -12.93
C THR A 453 26.07 49.90 -13.25
N PRO A 454 25.62 50.89 -12.43
CA PRO A 454 24.57 50.57 -11.44
C PRO A 454 23.48 51.65 -11.30
N SER A 455 22.58 51.48 -10.33
CA SER A 455 21.85 52.60 -9.72
C SER A 455 21.64 52.35 -8.22
N VAL A 456 22.12 53.27 -7.39
CA VAL A 456 21.93 53.25 -5.92
C VAL A 456 21.84 54.69 -5.39
N THR A 457 20.73 55.02 -4.73
CA THR A 457 20.69 56.03 -3.67
C THR A 457 19.70 55.57 -2.57
N PRO A 458 19.94 55.87 -1.28
CA PRO A 458 19.31 55.14 -0.18
C PRO A 458 18.25 55.94 0.58
N SER A 459 17.61 55.29 1.57
CA SER A 459 17.02 55.98 2.73
C SER A 459 17.63 55.45 4.04
N SER A 460 18.20 56.37 4.82
CA SER A 460 18.39 56.30 6.27
C SER A 460 17.02 56.23 7.01
N THR A 461 16.86 55.83 8.29
CA THR A 461 17.79 55.47 9.40
C THR A 461 17.02 54.58 10.43
N PRO A 462 17.67 53.94 11.43
CA PRO A 462 17.10 52.86 12.26
C PRO A 462 16.49 53.31 13.61
N SER A 463 16.03 52.35 14.43
CA SER A 463 15.76 52.50 15.88
C SER A 463 15.96 51.18 16.64
N GLU A 464 16.42 51.25 17.89
CA GLU A 464 17.32 50.27 18.55
C GLU A 464 17.33 50.44 20.10
N ILE A 465 17.45 49.45 21.01
CA ILE A 465 17.49 47.96 20.93
C ILE A 465 16.52 47.34 22.02
N PRO A 466 16.77 46.35 22.94
CA PRO A 466 15.66 45.55 23.54
C PRO A 466 15.53 45.46 25.10
N THR A 467 14.35 45.06 25.59
CA THR A 467 14.11 44.34 26.88
C THR A 467 12.83 43.48 26.75
N GLY A 468 12.57 42.43 27.55
CA GLY A 468 13.39 41.73 28.55
C GLY A 468 12.53 40.99 29.60
N ALA A 469 12.83 39.71 29.87
CA ALA A 469 12.37 38.86 31.00
C ALA A 469 10.87 38.45 31.15
N ILE A 470 10.65 37.13 30.96
CA ILE A 470 9.79 36.15 31.69
C ILE A 470 8.95 36.65 32.89
N SER A 471 7.62 36.32 32.92
CA SER A 471 6.93 35.78 34.13
C SER A 471 5.51 35.19 33.90
N ILE A 472 5.41 33.86 33.95
CA ILE A 472 4.44 33.00 34.69
C ILE A 472 3.11 33.62 35.23
N TYR A 473 1.95 33.21 34.64
CA TYR A 473 0.56 32.93 35.17
C TYR A 473 -0.15 33.90 36.20
N PRO A 474 -1.48 33.78 36.51
CA PRO A 474 -2.46 32.72 36.18
C PRO A 474 -3.83 33.13 35.56
N SER A 475 -4.55 32.07 35.16
CA SER A 475 -5.99 31.89 34.84
C SER A 475 -7.05 32.97 35.13
N ILE A 476 -8.02 33.06 34.20
CA ILE A 476 -9.45 32.83 34.49
C ILE A 476 -9.91 31.65 33.63
#